data_AF-E9H173-F1
#
_entry.id   AF-E9H173-F1
#
_cell.length_a   1.000
_cell.length_b   1.000
_cell.length_c   1.000
_cell.angle_alpha   90.00
_cell.angle_beta   90.00
_cell.angle_gamma   90.00
#
_symmetry.space_group_name_H-M   'P 1'
#
loop_
_entity.id
_entity.type
_entity.pdbx_description
1 polymer ?
#
loop_
_entity_poly.entity_id
_entity_poly.type
_entity_poly.pdbx_seq_one_letter_code
_entity_poly.pdbx_strand_id
1 'polypeptide(L)'
;MPLFRSKFQPKKCPARKTSTVSNLRRNMDALQLEREFSIQIDKVKLDLGENQQFEFNSENAKWVSISTAPNAKAKPSTLLQKLEGENNYLKIQADLLLTMLTETALEAHLNSLDVPDETTTETKSLKKSSFRGRKLF
;
A
#
# COMPACT_ATOMS: atom_id res chain seq x y z
N MET A 1 -66.01 -7.61 48.13
CA MET A 1 -65.81 -6.46 47.23
C MET A 1 -64.35 -6.44 46.79
N PRO A 2 -64.04 -6.54 45.49
CA PRO A 2 -62.66 -6.41 44.99
C PRO A 2 -62.20 -4.96 45.26
N LEU A 3 -60.98 -4.74 45.77
CA LEU A 3 -59.71 -4.77 45.02
C LEU A 3 -59.77 -3.80 43.83
N PHE A 4 -58.79 -2.89 43.77
CA PHE A 4 -58.64 -1.78 42.80
C PHE A 4 -59.51 -0.56 43.16
N ARG A 5 -59.00 0.67 43.29
CA ARG A 5 -57.92 1.28 42.52
C ARG A 5 -57.48 2.58 43.21
N SER A 6 -56.44 2.54 44.04
CA SER A 6 -55.63 3.75 44.26
C SER A 6 -55.01 4.10 42.91
N LYS A 7 -55.47 5.19 42.29
CA LYS A 7 -54.89 5.69 41.04
C LYS A 7 -53.56 6.33 41.42
N PHE A 8 -52.52 5.51 41.56
CA PHE A 8 -51.15 5.99 41.60
C PHE A 8 -50.92 6.87 40.37
N GLN A 9 -50.89 8.18 40.60
CA GLN A 9 -50.48 9.17 39.62
C GLN A 9 -49.04 9.53 39.96
N PRO A 10 -48.05 8.99 39.23
CA PRO A 10 -46.68 9.40 39.45
C PRO A 10 -46.59 10.90 39.21
N LYS A 11 -45.95 11.62 40.13
CA LYS A 11 -45.69 13.06 39.98
C LYS A 11 -45.04 13.27 38.61
N LYS A 12 -45.61 14.15 37.78
CA LYS A 12 -45.03 14.47 36.48
C LYS A 12 -43.59 14.87 36.71
N CYS A 13 -42.65 14.18 36.06
CA CYS A 13 -41.25 14.55 36.12
C CYS A 13 -41.17 16.04 35.71
N PRO A 14 -40.49 16.89 36.49
CA PRO A 14 -40.31 18.28 36.10
C PRO A 14 -39.73 18.32 34.69
N ALA A 15 -40.27 19.19 33.84
CA ALA A 15 -39.83 19.31 32.46
C ALA A 15 -38.31 19.40 32.43
N ARG A 16 -37.66 18.41 31.79
CA ARG A 16 -36.22 18.38 31.66
C ARG A 16 -35.84 19.65 30.91
N LYS A 17 -35.15 20.58 31.58
CA LYS A 17 -34.60 21.79 30.97
C LYS A 17 -33.70 21.32 29.84
N THR A 18 -34.17 21.38 28.59
CA THR A 18 -33.32 21.12 27.43
C THR A 18 -32.28 22.23 27.39
N SER A 19 -31.05 21.92 26.96
CA SER A 19 -29.96 22.91 26.92
C SER A 19 -30.31 24.14 26.07
N THR A 20 -31.31 23.99 25.19
CA THR A 20 -31.85 25.01 24.30
C THR A 20 -32.69 26.10 24.99
N VAL A 21 -33.17 25.90 26.23
CA VAL A 21 -34.06 26.87 26.92
C VAL A 21 -33.42 27.43 28.20
N SER A 22 -32.08 27.49 28.26
CA SER A 22 -31.42 28.23 29.34
C SER A 22 -31.78 29.72 29.22
N ASN A 23 -32.09 30.38 30.33
CA ASN A 23 -32.34 31.83 30.34
C ASN A 23 -31.16 32.61 29.76
N LEU A 24 -29.97 32.00 29.75
CA LEU A 24 -28.75 32.54 29.17
C LEU A 24 -28.86 32.66 27.64
N ARG A 25 -29.41 31.66 26.93
CA ARG A 25 -29.56 31.72 25.46
C ARG A 25 -30.54 32.79 24.99
N ARG A 26 -31.53 33.14 25.82
CA ARG A 26 -32.53 34.18 25.48
C ARG A 26 -31.93 35.59 25.49
N ASN A 27 -30.90 35.83 26.29
CA ASN A 27 -30.29 37.15 26.47
C ASN A 27 -29.02 37.36 25.61
N MET A 28 -28.72 36.43 24.72
CA MET A 28 -27.53 36.45 23.87
C MET A 28 -27.95 36.70 22.43
N ASP A 29 -27.21 37.54 21.72
CA ASP A 29 -27.43 37.80 20.30
C ASP A 29 -26.99 36.60 19.44
N ALA A 30 -27.48 36.48 18.20
CA ALA A 30 -27.24 35.30 17.36
C ALA A 30 -25.75 35.02 17.13
N LEU A 31 -24.95 36.05 16.87
CA LEU A 31 -23.50 35.94 16.70
C LEU A 31 -22.77 35.57 18.00
N GLN A 32 -23.33 36.01 19.13
CA GLN A 32 -22.78 35.67 20.45
C GLN A 32 -23.13 34.24 20.83
N LEU A 33 -24.33 33.78 20.50
CA LEU A 33 -24.73 32.38 20.61
C LEU A 33 -23.86 31.47 19.75
N GLU A 34 -23.59 31.86 18.51
CA GLU A 34 -22.67 31.10 17.66
C GLU A 34 -21.26 31.12 18.23
N ARG A 35 -20.75 32.25 18.70
CA ARG A 35 -19.40 32.27 19.28
C ARG A 35 -19.26 31.40 20.53
N GLU A 36 -20.25 31.45 21.43
CA GLU A 36 -20.16 30.83 22.75
C GLU A 36 -20.70 29.39 22.78
N PHE A 37 -21.68 29.07 21.93
CA PHE A 37 -22.35 27.77 21.90
C PHE A 37 -22.25 27.04 20.55
N SER A 38 -21.55 27.58 19.54
CA SER A 38 -21.22 26.76 18.38
C SER A 38 -20.33 25.63 18.81
N ILE A 39 -20.73 24.44 18.40
CA ILE A 39 -19.84 23.30 18.44
C ILE A 39 -18.84 23.57 17.32
N GLN A 40 -17.65 24.06 17.68
CA GLN A 40 -16.52 24.02 16.77
C GLN A 40 -16.17 22.55 16.60
N ILE A 41 -16.77 21.94 15.57
CA ILE A 41 -16.41 20.59 15.15
C ILE A 41 -15.06 20.74 14.47
N ASP A 42 -14.01 20.81 15.28
CA ASP A 42 -12.68 20.43 14.85
C ASP A 42 -12.71 18.99 14.33
N LYS A 43 -11.61 18.53 13.75
CA LYS A 43 -11.43 17.17 13.23
C LYS A 43 -12.17 16.14 14.11
N VAL A 44 -13.04 15.34 13.50
CA VAL A 44 -13.92 14.41 14.22
C VAL A 44 -13.07 13.41 14.99
N LYS A 45 -13.20 13.42 16.32
CA LYS A 45 -12.48 12.50 17.21
C LYS A 45 -13.43 11.45 17.79
N LEU A 46 -13.01 10.19 17.74
CA LEU A 46 -13.70 9.05 18.34
C LEU A 46 -12.85 8.56 19.52
N ASP A 47 -13.44 8.51 20.72
CA ASP A 47 -12.80 7.93 21.90
C ASP A 47 -13.54 6.65 22.30
N LEU A 48 -12.84 5.51 22.22
CA LEU A 48 -13.36 4.18 22.58
C LEU A 48 -12.88 3.72 23.97
N GLY A 49 -12.21 4.57 24.74
CA GLY A 49 -11.62 4.22 26.03
C GLY A 49 -10.27 3.49 25.91
N GLU A 50 -9.60 3.25 27.05
CA GLU A 50 -8.32 2.51 27.15
C GLU A 50 -7.27 2.92 26.09
N ASN A 51 -7.04 4.23 25.95
CA ASN A 51 -6.09 4.80 25.00
C ASN A 51 -6.44 4.51 23.53
N GLN A 52 -7.71 4.35 23.16
CA GLN A 52 -8.13 4.20 21.76
C GLN A 52 -8.85 5.45 21.29
N GLN A 53 -8.05 6.45 20.90
CA GLN A 53 -8.54 7.69 20.31
C GLN A 53 -8.24 7.70 18.81
N PHE A 54 -9.22 8.05 17.98
CA PHE A 54 -9.08 8.15 16.53
C PHE A 54 -9.49 9.52 16.03
N GLU A 55 -8.76 10.05 15.05
CA GLU A 55 -9.10 11.25 14.28
C GLU A 55 -9.57 10.85 12.88
N PHE A 56 -10.64 11.45 12.40
CA PHE A 56 -11.03 11.30 11.00
C PHE A 56 -10.17 12.23 10.12
N ASN A 57 -9.35 11.63 9.25
CA ASN A 57 -8.65 12.37 8.21
C ASN A 57 -9.59 12.58 7.02
N SER A 58 -10.01 13.83 6.81
CA SER A 58 -10.94 14.22 5.75
C SER A 58 -10.36 14.09 4.34
N GLU A 59 -9.03 14.13 4.17
CA GLU A 59 -8.36 13.99 2.87
C GLU A 59 -8.32 12.54 2.40
N ASN A 60 -8.07 11.63 3.35
CA ASN A 60 -7.93 10.19 3.07
C ASN A 60 -9.21 9.39 3.36
N ALA A 61 -10.27 10.04 3.85
CA ALA A 61 -11.53 9.45 4.29
C ALA A 61 -11.36 8.23 5.23
N LYS A 62 -10.36 8.30 6.12
CA LYS A 62 -9.96 7.19 7.00
C LYS A 62 -9.79 7.66 8.43
N TRP A 63 -10.09 6.77 9.37
CA TRP A 63 -9.81 6.94 10.79
C TRP A 63 -8.34 6.65 11.09
N VAL A 64 -7.67 7.57 11.78
CA VAL A 64 -6.25 7.49 12.16
C VAL A 64 -6.16 7.49 13.68
N SER A 65 -5.47 6.53 14.28
CA SER A 65 -5.30 6.49 15.74
C SER A 65 -4.40 7.63 16.23
N ILE A 66 -4.90 8.46 17.17
CA ILE A 66 -4.16 9.54 17.86
C ILE A 66 -3.41 9.02 19.09
N SER A 67 -3.74 7.82 19.57
CA SER A 67 -3.18 7.26 20.81
C SER A 67 -1.65 7.33 20.84
N THR A 68 -1.13 8.00 21.87
CA THR A 68 0.29 8.09 22.22
C THR A 68 0.85 6.79 22.81
N ALA A 69 0.04 5.74 22.93
CA ALA A 69 0.54 4.41 23.27
C ALA A 69 1.28 3.83 22.04
N PRO A 70 2.48 3.26 22.22
CA PRO A 70 3.24 2.71 21.11
C PRO A 70 2.38 1.64 20.44
N ASN A 71 1.99 1.93 19.19
CA ASN A 71 1.41 1.02 18.22
C ASN A 71 1.35 -0.41 18.75
N ALA A 72 0.20 -0.80 19.31
CA ALA A 72 -0.14 -2.19 19.50
C ALA A 72 -0.26 -2.78 18.09
N LYS A 73 0.91 -3.13 17.53
CA LYS A 73 1.20 -3.84 16.29
C LYS A 73 -0.08 -4.16 15.53
N ALA A 74 -0.62 -3.18 14.81
CA ALA A 74 -1.58 -3.41 13.76
C ALA A 74 -0.83 -4.26 12.74
N LYS A 75 -0.86 -5.60 12.88
CA LYS A 75 -0.03 -6.56 12.12
C LYS A 75 0.03 -6.13 10.65
N PRO A 76 1.08 -5.45 10.19
CA PRO A 76 1.14 -4.97 8.83
C PRO A 76 2.31 -5.67 8.13
N SER A 77 2.57 -6.95 8.45
CA SER A 77 3.82 -7.57 8.00
C SER A 77 3.65 -8.90 7.31
N THR A 78 2.50 -9.59 7.34
CA THR A 78 2.44 -10.90 6.66
C THR A 78 2.46 -10.74 5.14
N LEU A 79 1.74 -9.76 4.60
CA LEU A 79 1.76 -9.49 3.15
C LEU A 79 3.09 -8.89 2.72
N LEU A 80 3.59 -7.87 3.42
CA LEU A 80 4.86 -7.23 3.09
C LEU A 80 6.03 -8.20 3.20
N GLN A 81 6.06 -9.05 4.23
CA GLN A 81 7.09 -10.09 4.39
C GLN A 81 6.99 -11.19 3.32
N LYS A 82 5.77 -11.55 2.88
CA LYS A 82 5.58 -12.45 1.74
C LYS A 82 6.11 -11.84 0.45
N LEU A 83 5.76 -10.59 0.18
CA LEU A 83 6.21 -9.87 -1.02
C LEU A 83 7.73 -9.64 -1.00
N GLU A 84 8.32 -9.36 0.16
CA GLU A 84 9.76 -9.23 0.32
C GLU A 84 10.47 -10.58 0.12
N GLY A 85 9.90 -11.66 0.65
CA GLY A 85 10.40 -13.03 0.42
C GLY A 85 10.36 -13.43 -1.06
N GLU A 86 9.23 -13.18 -1.74
CA GLU A 86 9.09 -13.41 -3.18
C GLU A 86 10.08 -12.57 -3.99
N ASN A 87 10.27 -11.29 -3.64
CA ASN A 87 11.23 -10.43 -4.32
C ASN A 87 12.67 -10.94 -4.20
N ASN A 88 13.07 -11.37 -3.00
CA ASN A 88 14.40 -11.92 -2.77
C ASN A 88 14.61 -13.24 -3.53
N TYR A 89 13.60 -14.11 -3.56
CA TYR A 89 13.64 -15.34 -4.34
C TYR A 89 13.81 -15.06 -5.84
N LEU A 90 13.03 -14.12 -6.39
CA LEU A 90 13.11 -13.74 -7.80
C LEU A 90 14.49 -13.17 -8.18
N LYS A 91 15.10 -12.37 -7.31
CA LYS A 91 16.47 -11.86 -7.52
C LYS A 91 17.49 -12.99 -7.60
N ILE A 92 17.47 -13.92 -6.65
CA ILE A 92 18.38 -15.07 -6.64
C ILE A 92 18.18 -15.93 -7.89
N GLN A 93 16.93 -16.14 -8.30
CA GLN A 93 16.61 -16.89 -9.51
C GLN A 93 17.18 -16.23 -10.76
N ALA A 94 17.05 -14.90 -10.87
CA ALA A 94 17.62 -14.13 -11.98
C ALA A 94 19.16 -14.20 -12.00
N ASP A 95 19.81 -14.04 -10.85
CA ASP A 95 21.28 -14.11 -10.74
C ASP A 95 21.80 -15.51 -11.08
N LEU A 96 21.11 -16.58 -10.63
CA LEU A 96 21.45 -17.96 -10.97
C LEU A 96 21.32 -18.22 -12.47
N LEU A 97 20.19 -17.81 -13.07
CA LEU A 97 19.97 -17.97 -14.51
C LEU A 97 21.02 -17.23 -15.33
N LEU A 98 21.39 -16.02 -14.90
CA LEU A 98 22.45 -15.24 -15.54
C LEU A 98 23.80 -15.95 -15.41
N THR A 99 24.11 -16.50 -14.24
CA THR A 99 25.35 -17.28 -14.01
C THR A 99 25.40 -18.52 -14.92
N MET A 100 24.32 -19.30 -15.00
CA MET A 100 24.25 -20.47 -15.88
C MET A 100 24.36 -20.10 -17.37
N LEU A 101 23.74 -19.00 -17.79
CA LEU A 101 23.89 -18.49 -19.16
C LEU A 101 25.33 -18.04 -19.44
N THR A 102 25.99 -17.39 -18.49
CA THR A 102 27.40 -17.00 -18.67
C THR A 102 28.32 -18.22 -18.70
N GLU A 103 28.08 -19.23 -17.86
CA GLU A 103 28.85 -20.47 -17.84
C GLU A 103 28.70 -21.23 -19.16
N THR A 104 27.47 -21.44 -19.63
CA THR A 104 27.21 -22.09 -20.94
C THR A 104 27.78 -21.30 -22.12
N ALA A 105 27.76 -19.96 -22.08
CA ALA A 105 28.39 -19.13 -23.10
C ALA A 105 29.93 -19.26 -23.09
N LEU A 106 30.53 -19.35 -21.90
CA LEU A 106 31.97 -19.59 -21.75
C LEU A 106 32.37 -20.98 -22.24
N GLU A 107 31.61 -22.02 -21.88
CA GLU A 107 31.81 -23.38 -22.37
C GLU A 107 31.71 -23.45 -23.90
N ALA A 108 30.70 -22.79 -24.50
CA ALA A 108 30.56 -22.73 -25.96
C ALA A 108 31.76 -22.03 -26.61
N HIS A 109 32.25 -20.94 -26.00
CA HIS A 109 33.43 -20.24 -26.50
C HIS A 109 34.70 -21.10 -26.40
N LEU A 110 34.91 -21.80 -25.28
CA LEU A 110 36.03 -22.73 -25.11
C LEU A 110 35.94 -23.89 -26.10
N ASN A 111 34.78 -24.52 -26.24
CA ASN A 111 34.55 -25.57 -27.24
C ASN A 111 34.79 -25.09 -28.68
N SER A 112 34.51 -23.81 -28.99
CA SER A 112 34.81 -23.25 -30.31
C SER A 112 36.30 -23.02 -30.56
N LEU A 113 37.11 -22.84 -29.51
CA LEU A 113 38.57 -22.72 -29.58
C LEU A 113 39.26 -24.10 -29.59
N ASP A 114 38.70 -25.08 -28.87
CA ASP A 114 39.23 -26.44 -28.74
C ASP A 114 38.91 -27.34 -29.93
N VAL A 115 38.16 -26.87 -30.94
CA VAL A 115 38.13 -27.54 -32.25
C VAL A 115 39.43 -27.19 -32.98
N PRO A 116 40.39 -28.13 -33.13
CA PRO A 116 41.54 -27.88 -33.96
C PRO A 116 41.09 -27.68 -35.41
N ASP A 117 41.66 -26.66 -36.05
CA ASP A 117 41.61 -26.41 -37.50
C ASP A 117 42.17 -27.61 -38.30
N GLU A 118 41.46 -28.74 -38.36
CA GLU A 118 41.85 -29.90 -39.19
C GLU A 118 41.16 -29.93 -40.57
N THR A 119 40.56 -28.83 -41.05
CA THR A 119 39.90 -28.83 -42.37
C THR A 119 40.35 -27.75 -43.37
N THR A 120 41.45 -27.03 -43.13
CA THR A 120 41.87 -25.94 -44.05
C THR A 120 43.07 -26.24 -44.97
N THR A 121 43.60 -27.47 -45.01
CA THR A 121 44.78 -27.82 -45.84
C THR A 121 44.52 -28.51 -47.18
N GLU A 122 43.27 -28.73 -47.62
CA GLU A 122 43.03 -29.50 -48.88
C GLU A 122 42.34 -28.79 -50.05
N THR A 123 41.93 -27.52 -49.97
CA THR A 123 41.19 -26.87 -51.09
C THR A 123 41.90 -25.73 -51.83
N LYS A 124 43.16 -25.40 -51.49
CA LYS A 124 43.89 -24.28 -52.15
C LYS A 124 44.71 -24.66 -53.40
N SER A 125 44.66 -25.90 -53.89
CA SER A 125 45.52 -26.37 -54.99
C SER A 125 44.85 -26.52 -56.38
N LEU A 126 43.60 -26.09 -56.58
CA LEU A 126 42.87 -26.39 -57.84
C LEU A 126 42.01 -25.25 -58.40
N LYS A 127 42.53 -24.01 -58.55
CA LYS A 127 41.95 -23.02 -59.50
C LYS A 127 43.02 -22.12 -60.14
N LYS A 128 43.92 -22.72 -60.94
CA LYS A 128 44.54 -22.05 -62.10
C LYS A 128 43.84 -22.57 -63.35
N SER A 129 42.82 -21.87 -63.85
CA SER A 129 42.51 -21.92 -65.28
C SER A 129 41.60 -20.76 -65.73
N SER A 130 42.13 -20.01 -66.70
CA SER A 130 41.42 -19.28 -67.75
C SER A 130 40.41 -18.18 -67.37
N PHE A 131 40.88 -16.94 -67.37
CA PHE A 131 40.08 -15.84 -67.93
C PHE A 131 40.95 -14.95 -68.82
N ARG A 132 41.06 -15.30 -70.11
CA ARG A 132 41.53 -14.38 -71.16
C ARG A 132 40.39 -13.40 -71.45
N GLY A 133 40.44 -12.22 -70.84
CA GLY A 133 39.63 -11.08 -71.22
C GLY A 133 40.02 -10.60 -72.62
N ARG A 134 39.10 -10.73 -73.58
CA ARG A 134 39.18 -10.11 -74.91
C ARG A 134 39.06 -8.61 -74.76
N LYS A 135 40.02 -7.85 -75.29
CA LYS A 135 39.84 -6.44 -75.66
C LYS A 135 38.79 -6.36 -76.76
N LEU A 136 37.78 -5.53 -76.58
CA LEU A 136 36.96 -5.00 -77.67
C LEU A 136 36.65 -3.52 -77.36
N PHE A 137 37.15 -2.68 -78.28
CA PHE A 137 36.91 -1.26 -78.52
C PHE A 137 37.31 -0.27 -77.42
#